data_AF-A0AAD9TRP1-F1
#
_entry.id   AF-A0AAD9TRP1-F1
#
_cell.length_a   1.000
_cell.length_b   1.000
_cell.length_c   1.000
_cell.angle_alpha   90.00
_cell.angle_beta   90.00
_cell.angle_gamma   90.00
#
_symmetry.space_group_name_H-M   'P 1'
#
loop_
_entity.id
_entity.type
_entity.pdbx_description
1 polymer ?
#
loop_
_entity_poly.entity_id
_entity_poly.type
_entity_poly.pdbx_seq_one_letter_code
_entity_poly.pdbx_strand_id
1 'polypeptide(L)'
;MWFAVGGKTFRFFIEEFCLITGLECGHDPPLEVKEKKDGCGSFRSSMLNGEVRFNNKTLEANFKSAYSDSDEDMVKLALLYFLETVLFGKDQKVFIGAHHVELLEDLDTFNKYPWGRKCYETTLNSLQRDLRKMAKDYHITSKKTVSGKKRKRQANKENDGIRQYALHGFPYAFQIWACEAIPTIGVQIANKSGALLPRIVNWITPGTPDATHVIKSLDRKNTQVLKKLKPTP
;
A
#
# COMPACT_ATOMS: atom_id res chain seq x y z
N MET A 1 7.48 -10.98 -4.14
CA MET A 1 6.95 -12.13 -3.35
C MET A 1 6.30 -13.13 -4.29
N TRP A 2 6.48 -14.43 -4.04
CA TRP A 2 5.91 -15.51 -4.85
C TRP A 2 4.55 -15.94 -4.31
N PHE A 3 3.64 -16.25 -5.22
CA PHE A 3 2.29 -16.75 -4.93
C PHE A 3 2.04 -18.01 -5.73
N ALA A 4 1.26 -18.93 -5.15
CA ALA A 4 0.79 -20.14 -5.81
C ALA A 4 -0.74 -20.08 -5.94
N VAL A 5 -1.25 -20.11 -7.16
CA VAL A 5 -2.70 -20.12 -7.47
C VAL A 5 -2.95 -21.15 -8.56
N GLY A 6 -3.94 -22.03 -8.38
CA GLY A 6 -4.28 -23.06 -9.37
C GLY A 6 -3.09 -23.96 -9.76
N GLY A 7 -2.18 -24.23 -8.82
CA GLY A 7 -0.96 -25.01 -9.07
C GLY A 7 0.16 -24.30 -9.84
N LYS A 8 0.00 -23.01 -10.16
CA LYS A 8 1.00 -22.19 -10.87
C LYS A 8 1.60 -21.16 -9.94
N THR A 9 2.89 -20.90 -10.10
CA THR A 9 3.61 -19.88 -9.35
C THR A 9 3.86 -18.63 -10.19
N PHE A 10 3.68 -17.47 -9.58
CA PHE A 10 3.93 -16.16 -10.18
C PHE A 10 4.31 -15.18 -9.08
N ARG A 11 4.87 -14.03 -9.45
CA ARG A 11 5.47 -13.10 -8.50
C ARG A 11 4.92 -11.70 -8.63
N PHE A 12 4.75 -11.05 -7.49
CA PHE A 12 4.63 -9.61 -7.41
C PHE A 12 6.02 -9.05 -7.13
N PHE A 13 6.63 -8.39 -8.11
CA PHE A 13 7.97 -7.81 -8.01
C PHE A 13 7.91 -6.29 -8.22
N ILE A 14 9.04 -5.61 -8.02
CA ILE A 14 9.06 -4.13 -8.01
C ILE A 14 8.76 -3.56 -9.40
N GLU A 15 9.10 -4.28 -10.47
CA GLU A 15 8.81 -3.92 -11.85
C GLU A 15 7.30 -3.90 -12.12
N GLU A 16 6.55 -4.90 -11.64
CA GLU A 16 5.09 -4.88 -11.73
C GLU A 16 4.49 -3.73 -10.93
N PHE A 17 5.03 -3.46 -9.74
CA PHE A 17 4.60 -2.32 -8.92
C PHE A 17 4.84 -0.98 -9.67
N CYS A 18 6.01 -0.80 -10.25
CA CYS A 18 6.38 0.38 -11.04
C CYS A 18 5.47 0.53 -12.27
N LEU A 19 5.26 -0.56 -13.03
CA LEU A 19 4.36 -0.56 -14.19
C LEU A 19 2.91 -0.20 -13.84
N ILE A 20 2.44 -0.61 -12.65
CA ILE A 20 1.07 -0.36 -12.21
C ILE A 20 0.91 1.08 -11.73
N THR A 21 1.82 1.55 -10.89
CA THR A 21 1.69 2.82 -10.17
C THR A 21 2.28 4.01 -10.91
N GLY A 22 3.27 3.78 -11.78
CA GLY A 22 4.08 4.84 -12.41
C GLY A 22 4.99 5.59 -11.44
N LEU A 23 5.11 5.14 -10.18
CA LEU A 23 5.96 5.80 -9.18
C LEU A 23 7.43 5.46 -9.37
N GLU A 24 8.30 6.41 -9.02
CA GLU A 24 9.75 6.21 -9.05
C GLU A 24 10.17 5.06 -8.12
N CYS A 25 10.82 4.05 -8.70
CA CYS A 25 11.23 2.80 -8.02
C CYS A 25 12.75 2.59 -8.05
N GLY A 26 13.51 3.58 -8.52
CA GLY A 26 14.96 3.62 -8.60
C GLY A 26 15.64 3.58 -7.24
N HIS A 27 16.95 3.79 -7.23
CA HIS A 27 17.73 3.86 -5.99
C HIS A 27 17.52 5.21 -5.30
N ASP A 28 17.80 5.26 -3.99
CA ASP A 28 17.82 6.53 -3.28
C ASP A 28 18.81 7.48 -3.97
N PRO A 29 18.42 8.73 -4.25
CA PRO A 29 19.35 9.70 -4.80
C PRO A 29 20.54 9.88 -3.83
N PRO A 30 21.72 10.26 -4.34
CA PRO A 30 22.83 10.66 -3.47
C PRO A 30 22.35 11.68 -2.45
N LEU A 31 22.86 11.60 -1.21
CA LEU A 31 22.55 12.59 -0.18
C LEU A 31 23.09 13.96 -0.64
N GLU A 32 22.24 14.75 -1.28
CA GLU A 32 22.54 16.15 -1.55
C GLU A 32 22.38 16.93 -0.24
N VAL A 33 23.51 17.33 0.35
CA VAL A 33 23.51 18.29 1.46
C VAL A 33 23.17 19.65 0.87
N LYS A 34 21.88 19.95 0.73
CA LYS A 34 21.43 21.31 0.40
C LYS A 34 21.53 22.17 1.64
N GLU A 35 22.10 23.36 1.51
CA GLU A 35 22.14 24.35 2.58
C GLU A 35 20.72 24.63 3.06
N LYS A 36 20.50 24.59 4.39
CA LYS A 36 19.22 24.94 4.98
C LYS A 36 18.96 26.42 4.69
N LYS A 37 17.94 26.73 3.88
CA LYS A 37 17.44 28.10 3.79
C LYS A 37 16.87 28.48 5.15
N ASP A 38 17.39 29.55 5.74
CA ASP A 38 16.96 30.03 7.05
C ASP A 38 15.51 30.55 7.02
N GLY A 39 14.67 29.95 7.85
CA GLY A 39 14.03 30.66 8.97
C GLY A 39 12.78 31.53 8.75
N CYS A 40 12.38 31.87 7.52
CA CYS A 40 11.12 32.60 7.29
C CYS A 40 10.50 32.17 5.95
N GLY A 41 9.29 31.60 5.98
CA GLY A 41 8.55 31.18 4.77
C GLY A 41 8.80 29.76 4.27
N SER A 42 9.37 28.87 5.10
CA SER A 42 9.43 27.44 4.75
C SER A 42 8.05 26.80 4.79
N PHE A 43 7.84 25.74 3.99
CA PHE A 43 6.56 25.00 3.95
C PHE A 43 6.14 24.56 5.37
N ARG A 44 7.10 24.11 6.18
CA ARG A 44 6.83 23.73 7.58
C ARG A 44 6.34 24.92 8.42
N SER A 45 6.94 26.10 8.25
CA SER A 45 6.51 27.27 9.02
C SER A 45 5.14 27.77 8.57
N SER A 46 4.87 27.78 7.26
CA SER A 46 3.63 28.33 6.70
C SER A 46 2.42 27.40 6.92
N MET A 47 2.58 26.10 6.64
CA MET A 47 1.46 25.16 6.60
C MET A 47 1.34 24.26 7.84
N LEU A 48 2.41 24.16 8.63
CA LEU A 48 2.48 23.24 9.78
C LEU A 48 2.77 23.95 11.11
N ASN A 49 2.62 25.28 11.18
CA ASN A 49 2.88 26.10 12.38
C ASN A 49 4.28 25.87 12.98
N GLY A 50 5.26 25.47 12.17
CA GLY A 50 6.60 25.12 12.64
C GLY A 50 6.68 23.79 13.41
N GLU A 51 5.60 23.00 13.46
CA GLU A 51 5.55 21.75 14.22
C GLU A 51 6.53 20.71 13.65
N VAL A 52 7.49 20.31 14.47
CA VAL A 52 8.55 19.36 14.08
C VAL A 52 8.05 17.91 14.16
N ARG A 53 7.07 17.64 15.03
CA ARG A 53 6.61 16.29 15.33
C ARG A 53 5.10 16.24 15.49
N PHE A 54 4.43 15.80 14.45
CA PHE A 54 2.98 15.63 14.40
C PHE A 54 2.61 14.28 13.78
N ASN A 55 1.37 13.85 13.98
CA ASN A 55 0.86 12.59 13.47
C ASN A 55 -0.15 12.81 12.34
N ASN A 56 -0.56 11.72 11.71
CA ASN A 56 -1.52 11.77 10.61
C ASN A 56 -2.87 12.38 10.99
N LYS A 57 -3.31 12.29 12.24
CA LYS A 57 -4.53 12.97 12.71
C LYS A 57 -4.37 14.48 12.63
N THR A 58 -3.23 15.01 13.08
CA THR A 58 -2.92 16.45 12.97
C THR A 58 -2.80 16.85 11.50
N LEU A 59 -2.11 16.06 10.67
CA LEU A 59 -2.01 16.34 9.23
C LEU A 59 -3.40 16.39 8.56
N GLU A 60 -4.30 15.47 8.89
CA GLU A 60 -5.66 15.45 8.36
C GLU A 60 -6.46 16.69 8.77
N ALA A 61 -6.32 17.12 10.03
CA ALA A 61 -6.94 18.35 10.51
C ALA A 61 -6.40 19.56 9.73
N ASN A 62 -5.06 19.67 9.63
CA ASN A 62 -4.40 20.75 8.89
C ASN A 62 -4.84 20.76 7.43
N PHE A 63 -4.88 19.61 6.75
CA PHE A 63 -5.34 19.49 5.36
C PHE A 63 -6.78 19.97 5.17
N LYS A 64 -7.69 19.64 6.10
CA LYS A 64 -9.11 20.02 6.00
C LYS A 64 -9.36 21.51 6.29
N SER A 65 -8.55 22.13 7.13
CA SER A 65 -8.67 23.55 7.47
C SER A 65 -7.67 24.45 6.75
N ALA A 66 -6.89 23.90 5.82
CA ALA A 66 -5.81 24.62 5.16
C ALA A 66 -6.34 25.77 4.30
N TYR A 67 -5.67 26.91 4.43
CA TYR A 67 -5.80 28.04 3.53
C TYR A 67 -4.42 28.69 3.42
N SER A 68 -3.99 28.99 2.20
CA SER A 68 -2.78 29.74 1.90
C SER A 68 -2.98 30.48 0.58
N ASP A 69 -2.45 31.69 0.48
CA ASP A 69 -2.40 32.43 -0.79
C ASP A 69 -1.30 31.88 -1.73
N SER A 70 -0.49 30.91 -1.26
CA SER A 70 0.51 30.21 -2.04
C SER A 70 -0.04 28.86 -2.53
N ASP A 71 -0.30 28.77 -3.84
CA ASP A 71 -0.68 27.51 -4.50
C ASP A 71 0.36 26.41 -4.28
N GLU A 72 1.65 26.78 -4.25
CA GLU A 72 2.75 25.84 -4.04
C GLU A 72 2.67 25.18 -2.66
N ASP A 73 2.32 25.94 -1.62
CA ASP A 73 2.16 25.41 -0.26
C ASP A 73 0.93 24.50 -0.15
N MET A 74 -0.16 24.84 -0.84
CA MET A 74 -1.36 23.98 -0.92
C MET A 74 -1.04 22.66 -1.62
N VAL A 75 -0.27 22.69 -2.71
CA VAL A 75 0.21 21.48 -3.41
C VAL A 75 1.11 20.65 -2.51
N LYS A 76 2.09 21.26 -1.81
CA LYS A 76 2.97 20.53 -0.87
C LYS A 76 2.19 19.85 0.25
N LEU A 77 1.17 20.51 0.80
CA LEU A 77 0.31 19.91 1.84
C LEU A 77 -0.52 18.75 1.28
N ALA A 78 -1.07 18.89 0.06
CA ALA A 78 -1.80 17.83 -0.60
C ALA A 78 -0.91 16.61 -0.90
N LEU A 79 0.33 16.84 -1.37
CA LEU A 79 1.31 15.78 -1.60
C LEU A 79 1.67 15.07 -0.29
N LEU A 80 1.92 15.80 0.80
CA LEU A 80 2.20 15.21 2.11
C LEU A 80 1.03 14.35 2.59
N TYR A 81 -0.20 14.89 2.50
CA TYR A 81 -1.41 14.18 2.89
C TYR A 81 -1.60 12.90 2.08
N PHE A 82 -1.47 12.98 0.76
CA PHE A 82 -1.59 11.83 -0.14
C PHE A 82 -0.51 10.77 0.14
N LEU A 83 0.74 11.21 0.34
CA LEU A 83 1.86 10.32 0.65
C LEU A 83 1.59 9.52 1.94
N GLU A 84 1.21 10.21 3.01
CA GLU A 84 1.06 9.60 4.33
C GLU A 84 -0.20 8.75 4.48
N THR A 85 -1.31 9.19 3.88
CA THR A 85 -2.62 8.53 4.05
C THR A 85 -2.95 7.55 2.94
N VAL A 86 -2.54 7.80 1.69
CA VAL A 86 -2.87 6.94 0.55
C VAL A 86 -1.71 6.01 0.19
N LEU A 87 -0.50 6.55 0.02
CA LEU A 87 0.63 5.74 -0.45
C LEU A 87 1.23 4.85 0.63
N PHE A 88 1.34 5.33 1.87
CA PHE A 88 1.80 4.51 2.98
C PHE A 88 0.68 3.91 3.83
N GLY A 89 -0.56 4.40 3.71
CA GLY A 89 -1.70 3.89 4.46
C GLY A 89 -1.46 3.88 5.97
N LYS A 90 -0.80 4.93 6.51
CA LYS A 90 -0.43 4.97 7.92
C LYS A 90 -1.62 5.39 8.79
N ASP A 91 -1.78 4.72 9.93
CA ASP A 91 -2.83 5.05 10.89
C ASP A 91 -2.72 6.49 11.41
N GLN A 92 -3.85 7.08 11.82
CA GLN A 92 -3.94 8.45 12.33
C GLN A 92 -2.98 8.77 13.49
N LYS A 93 -2.58 7.78 14.28
CA LYS A 93 -1.68 7.94 15.43
C LYS A 93 -0.20 7.87 15.08
N VAL A 94 0.14 7.49 13.85
CA VAL A 94 1.53 7.34 13.41
C VAL A 94 2.13 8.73 13.16
N PHE A 95 3.31 8.96 13.72
CA PHE A 95 4.07 10.18 13.50
C PHE A 95 4.63 10.23 12.07
N ILE A 96 4.62 11.42 11.50
CA ILE A 96 5.15 11.68 10.17
C ILE A 96 6.66 11.76 10.26
N GLY A 97 7.35 11.16 9.28
CA GLY A 97 8.81 11.22 9.21
C GLY A 97 9.26 12.63 8.87
N ALA A 98 10.16 13.22 9.65
CA ALA A 98 10.67 14.57 9.39
C ALA A 98 11.20 14.72 7.95
N HIS A 99 11.88 13.69 7.45
CA HIS A 99 12.40 13.62 6.09
C HIS A 99 11.32 13.79 5.01
N HIS A 100 10.09 13.30 5.22
CA HIS A 100 9.00 13.47 4.24
C HIS A 100 8.59 14.94 4.10
N VAL A 101 8.62 15.68 5.21
CA VAL A 101 8.35 17.13 5.22
C VAL A 101 9.51 17.90 4.61
N GLU A 102 10.75 17.50 4.92
CA GLU A 102 11.97 18.14 4.39
C GLU A 102 12.07 18.03 2.87
N LEU A 103 11.70 16.89 2.29
CA LEU A 103 11.69 16.69 0.84
C LEU A 103 10.73 17.67 0.12
N LEU A 104 9.67 18.14 0.78
CA LEU A 104 8.71 19.08 0.18
C LEU A 104 9.23 20.51 0.07
N GLU A 105 10.36 20.85 0.69
CA GLU A 105 11.01 22.14 0.45
C GLU A 105 11.56 22.25 -1.00
N ASP A 106 11.74 21.12 -1.68
CA ASP A 106 12.14 21.04 -3.08
C ASP A 106 11.36 19.95 -3.82
N LEU A 107 10.34 20.36 -4.57
CA LEU A 107 9.47 19.45 -5.30
C LEU A 107 10.20 18.63 -6.36
N ASP A 108 11.30 19.11 -6.93
CA ASP A 108 12.09 18.31 -7.88
C ASP A 108 12.76 17.14 -7.17
N THR A 109 13.30 17.37 -5.98
CA THR A 109 13.86 16.32 -5.13
C THR A 109 12.76 15.38 -4.64
N PHE A 110 11.61 15.91 -4.21
CA PHE A 110 10.46 15.10 -3.81
C PHE A 110 9.98 14.16 -4.94
N ASN A 111 9.87 14.67 -6.17
CA ASN A 111 9.36 13.89 -7.31
C ASN A 111 10.37 12.83 -7.80
N LYS A 112 11.68 13.06 -7.63
CA LYS A 112 12.74 12.09 -7.95
C LYS A 112 12.98 11.07 -6.82
N TYR A 113 12.44 11.31 -5.63
CA TYR A 113 12.60 10.38 -4.51
C TYR A 113 11.89 9.05 -4.82
N PRO A 114 12.47 7.88 -4.47
CA PRO A 114 11.95 6.58 -4.88
C PRO A 114 10.74 6.14 -4.03
N TRP A 115 9.68 6.95 -4.01
CA TRP A 115 8.44 6.68 -3.28
C TRP A 115 7.83 5.33 -3.64
N GLY A 116 7.91 4.95 -4.92
CA GLY A 116 7.42 3.66 -5.39
C GLY A 116 8.16 2.48 -4.75
N ARG A 117 9.49 2.58 -4.61
CA ARG A 117 10.27 1.56 -3.87
C ARG A 117 9.88 1.49 -2.41
N LYS A 118 9.82 2.63 -1.71
CA LYS A 118 9.47 2.66 -0.27
C LYS A 118 8.06 2.09 -0.03
N CYS A 119 7.10 2.42 -0.90
CA CYS A 119 5.75 1.88 -0.85
C CYS A 119 5.72 0.38 -1.13
N TYR A 120 6.43 -0.09 -2.15
CA TYR A 120 6.55 -1.51 -2.49
C TYR A 120 7.14 -2.32 -1.32
N GLU A 121 8.25 -1.86 -0.75
CA GLU A 121 8.90 -2.52 0.39
C GLU A 121 7.99 -2.57 1.62
N THR A 122 7.29 -1.46 1.92
CA THR A 122 6.32 -1.39 3.02
C THR A 122 5.17 -2.38 2.81
N THR A 123 4.63 -2.43 1.59
CA THR A 123 3.56 -3.37 1.20
C THR A 123 4.00 -4.81 1.36
N LEU A 124 5.21 -5.13 0.88
CA LEU A 124 5.79 -6.47 0.96
C LEU A 124 6.02 -6.90 2.41
N ASN A 125 6.57 -6.02 3.23
CA ASN A 125 6.84 -6.28 4.64
C ASN A 125 5.54 -6.49 5.43
N SER A 126 4.51 -5.69 5.16
CA SER A 126 3.20 -5.84 5.79
C SER A 126 2.57 -7.20 5.44
N LEU A 127 2.59 -7.57 4.15
CA LEU A 127 2.08 -8.87 3.69
C LEU A 127 2.85 -10.03 4.33
N GLN A 128 4.19 -9.98 4.33
CA GLN A 128 5.02 -11.04 4.92
C GLN A 128 4.79 -11.19 6.42
N ARG A 129 4.69 -10.07 7.16
CA ARG A 129 4.40 -10.07 8.60
C ARG A 129 3.11 -10.82 8.89
N ASP A 130 2.06 -10.49 8.15
CA ASP A 130 0.72 -11.05 8.38
C ASP A 130 0.64 -12.53 7.98
N LEU A 131 1.29 -12.91 6.87
CA LEU A 131 1.43 -14.32 6.45
C LEU A 131 2.24 -15.15 7.45
N ARG A 132 3.35 -14.61 8.00
CA ARG A 132 4.14 -15.28 9.04
C ARG A 132 3.33 -15.49 10.31
N LYS A 133 2.54 -14.49 10.72
CA LYS A 133 1.64 -14.60 11.87
C LYS A 133 0.62 -15.72 11.64
N MET A 134 0.01 -15.75 10.46
CA MET A 134 -0.92 -16.81 10.07
C MET A 134 -0.29 -18.21 10.12
N ALA A 135 0.92 -18.37 9.57
CA ALA A 135 1.62 -19.65 9.59
C ALA A 135 1.89 -20.12 11.03
N LYS A 136 2.30 -19.22 11.93
CA LYS A 136 2.52 -19.53 13.35
C LYS A 136 1.22 -19.97 14.04
N ASP A 137 0.13 -19.24 13.83
CA ASP A 137 -1.17 -19.55 14.43
C ASP A 137 -1.66 -20.94 14.00
N TYR A 138 -1.51 -21.30 12.72
CA TYR A 138 -1.86 -22.63 12.20
C TYR A 138 -1.03 -23.76 12.83
N HIS A 139 0.28 -23.57 13.01
CA HIS A 139 1.12 -24.59 13.65
C HIS A 139 0.77 -24.78 15.13
N ILE A 140 0.41 -23.70 15.83
CA ILE A 140 0.02 -23.76 17.24
C ILE A 140 -1.31 -24.51 17.42
N THR A 141 -2.30 -24.25 16.57
CA THR A 141 -3.60 -24.94 16.64
C THR A 141 -3.47 -26.42 16.29
N SER A 142 -2.73 -26.76 15.23
CA SER A 142 -2.45 -28.13 14.81
C SER A 142 -1.77 -28.97 15.91
N LYS A 143 -0.71 -28.43 16.55
CA LYS A 143 -0.01 -29.13 17.65
C LYS A 143 -0.89 -29.33 18.88
N LYS A 144 -1.79 -28.37 19.19
CA LYS A 144 -2.71 -28.49 20.33
C LYS A 144 -3.75 -29.59 20.11
N THR A 145 -4.27 -29.74 18.89
CA THR A 145 -5.23 -30.79 18.52
C THR A 145 -4.62 -32.19 18.66
N VAL A 146 -3.35 -32.37 18.30
CA VAL A 146 -2.63 -33.65 18.43
C VAL A 146 -2.29 -33.98 19.89
N SER A 147 -2.07 -32.97 20.75
CA SER A 147 -1.66 -33.16 22.15
C SER A 147 -2.78 -33.49 23.16
N GLY A 148 -4.04 -33.66 22.72
CA GLY A 148 -5.14 -34.14 23.56
C GLY A 148 -5.61 -33.22 24.71
N LYS A 149 -4.95 -32.09 24.99
CA LYS A 149 -5.33 -31.15 26.07
C LYS A 149 -6.56 -30.30 25.69
N LYS A 150 -7.75 -30.88 25.78
CA LYS A 150 -9.04 -30.15 25.76
C LYS A 150 -9.22 -29.37 27.07
N ARG A 151 -8.94 -28.06 27.07
CA ARG A 151 -9.60 -27.16 28.03
C ARG A 151 -11.08 -27.05 27.64
N LYS A 152 -12.02 -27.13 28.61
CA LYS A 152 -13.44 -26.81 28.43
C LYS A 152 -13.55 -25.43 27.76
N ARG A 153 -13.79 -25.42 26.44
CA ARG A 153 -14.06 -24.20 25.69
C ARG A 153 -15.49 -23.78 26.03
N GLN A 154 -15.63 -22.62 26.67
CA GLN A 154 -16.77 -21.76 26.40
C GLN A 154 -16.78 -21.57 24.88
N ALA A 155 -17.87 -22.01 24.24
CA ALA A 155 -17.97 -22.11 22.80
C ALA A 155 -18.01 -20.72 22.14
N ASN A 156 -16.86 -20.07 22.00
CA ASN A 156 -16.69 -19.14 20.89
C ASN A 156 -16.57 -20.02 19.66
N LYS A 157 -17.69 -20.10 18.91
CA LYS A 157 -17.71 -20.55 17.51
C LYS A 157 -16.43 -20.05 16.84
N GLU A 158 -15.57 -20.96 16.41
CA GLU A 158 -14.67 -20.67 15.29
C GLU A 158 -15.62 -20.37 14.12
N ASN A 159 -16.03 -19.12 14.01
CA ASN A 159 -16.55 -18.63 12.75
C ASN A 159 -15.39 -18.82 11.79
N ASP A 160 -15.57 -19.70 10.82
CA ASP A 160 -14.78 -19.85 9.60
C ASP A 160 -14.94 -18.57 8.75
N GLY A 161 -14.68 -17.43 9.39
CA GLY A 161 -14.86 -16.10 8.86
C GLY A 161 -13.64 -15.75 8.02
N ILE A 162 -13.91 -15.05 6.93
CA ILE A 162 -12.89 -14.42 6.10
C ILE A 162 -11.95 -13.61 7.02
N ARG A 163 -10.66 -13.99 7.05
CA ARG A 163 -9.65 -13.30 7.86
C ARG A 163 -9.38 -11.92 7.26
N GLN A 164 -9.30 -10.92 8.12
CA GLN A 164 -8.96 -9.55 7.75
C GLN A 164 -7.52 -9.24 8.15
N TYR A 165 -6.84 -8.44 7.32
CA TYR A 165 -5.44 -8.06 7.50
C TYR A 165 -5.29 -6.55 7.37
N ALA A 166 -4.49 -5.95 8.26
CA ALA A 166 -4.13 -4.54 8.16
C ALA A 166 -2.86 -4.43 7.31
N LEU A 167 -3.04 -4.10 6.03
CA LEU A 167 -1.94 -3.90 5.10
C LEU A 167 -1.53 -2.43 5.06
N HIS A 168 -0.25 -2.17 5.26
CA HIS A 168 0.36 -0.85 5.08
C HIS A 168 1.14 -0.77 3.77
N GLY A 169 1.56 0.44 3.39
CA GLY A 169 2.09 0.73 2.07
C GLY A 169 0.96 1.01 1.10
N PHE A 170 1.11 0.57 -0.15
CA PHE A 170 0.15 0.82 -1.22
C PHE A 170 -0.51 -0.50 -1.70
N PRO A 171 -1.32 -1.16 -0.85
CA PRO A 171 -1.93 -2.46 -1.16
C PRO A 171 -2.89 -2.40 -2.36
N TYR A 172 -3.36 -1.21 -2.74
CA TYR A 172 -4.16 -1.05 -3.95
C TYR A 172 -3.37 -1.44 -5.21
N ALA A 173 -2.07 -1.12 -5.29
CA ALA A 173 -1.21 -1.56 -6.38
C ALA A 173 -1.11 -3.10 -6.45
N PHE A 174 -1.09 -3.76 -5.29
CA PHE A 174 -1.13 -5.22 -5.19
C PHE A 174 -2.48 -5.80 -5.66
N GLN A 175 -3.59 -5.14 -5.35
CA GLN A 175 -4.92 -5.52 -5.86
C GLN A 175 -4.98 -5.42 -7.39
N ILE A 176 -4.52 -4.32 -7.97
CA ILE A 176 -4.48 -4.15 -9.44
C ILE A 176 -3.56 -5.19 -10.08
N TRP A 177 -2.42 -5.48 -9.46
CA TRP A 177 -1.54 -6.57 -9.90
C TRP A 177 -2.28 -7.90 -9.92
N ALA A 178 -3.05 -8.23 -8.87
CA ALA A 178 -3.81 -9.48 -8.83
C ALA A 178 -4.88 -9.54 -9.93
N CYS A 179 -5.56 -8.42 -10.21
CA CYS A 179 -6.54 -8.32 -11.31
C CYS A 179 -5.88 -8.57 -12.68
N GLU A 180 -4.71 -7.99 -12.94
CA GLU A 180 -3.99 -8.16 -14.20
C GLU A 180 -3.31 -9.54 -14.31
N ALA A 181 -2.69 -10.01 -13.22
CA ALA A 181 -1.95 -11.27 -13.19
C ALA A 181 -2.89 -12.49 -13.19
N ILE A 182 -4.14 -12.34 -12.74
CA ILE A 182 -5.15 -13.40 -12.72
C ILE A 182 -6.41 -12.89 -13.45
N PRO A 183 -6.41 -12.86 -14.80
CA PRO A 183 -7.48 -12.21 -15.57
C PRO A 183 -8.88 -12.71 -15.23
N THR A 184 -9.03 -14.02 -14.95
CA THR A 184 -10.31 -14.63 -14.57
C THR A 184 -10.88 -14.06 -13.28
N ILE A 185 -10.03 -13.66 -12.34
CA ILE A 185 -10.44 -12.99 -11.11
C ILE A 185 -10.61 -11.50 -11.36
N GLY A 186 -9.68 -10.88 -12.09
CA GLY A 186 -9.72 -9.46 -12.41
C GLY A 186 -11.07 -9.04 -12.98
N VAL A 187 -11.57 -9.74 -14.00
CA VAL A 187 -12.88 -9.43 -14.63
C VAL A 187 -14.09 -9.74 -13.74
N GLN A 188 -13.93 -10.56 -12.69
CA GLN A 188 -15.00 -10.84 -11.73
C GLN A 188 -15.14 -9.73 -10.69
N ILE A 189 -14.02 -9.11 -10.30
CA ILE A 189 -13.98 -8.19 -9.16
C ILE A 189 -13.84 -6.73 -9.58
N ALA A 190 -13.38 -6.45 -10.80
CA ALA A 190 -13.15 -5.11 -11.28
C ALA A 190 -13.37 -4.99 -12.80
N ASN A 191 -13.78 -3.79 -13.22
CA ASN A 191 -13.92 -3.42 -14.61
C ASN A 191 -12.71 -2.60 -15.04
N LYS A 192 -12.09 -2.96 -16.17
CA LYS A 192 -11.04 -2.15 -16.78
C LYS A 192 -11.66 -1.11 -17.70
N SER A 193 -11.60 0.16 -17.32
CA SER A 193 -12.23 1.29 -18.02
C SER A 193 -11.40 1.87 -19.16
N GLY A 194 -10.11 1.51 -19.26
CA GLY A 194 -9.22 2.08 -20.27
C GLY A 194 -7.81 1.49 -20.28
N ALA A 195 -6.90 2.21 -20.93
CA ALA A 195 -5.49 1.84 -21.08
C ALA A 195 -4.53 3.03 -20.83
N LEU A 196 -4.95 4.02 -20.04
CA LEU A 196 -4.15 5.18 -19.64
C LEU A 196 -2.94 4.76 -18.78
N LEU A 197 -1.94 5.64 -18.70
CA LEU A 197 -0.84 5.50 -17.75
C LEU A 197 -0.98 6.54 -16.63
N PRO A 198 -0.69 6.17 -15.37
CA PRO A 198 -0.30 4.83 -14.90
C PRO A 198 -1.48 3.84 -14.87
N ARG A 199 -1.22 2.52 -14.96
CA ARG A 199 -2.29 1.51 -15.15
C ARG A 199 -3.35 1.51 -14.06
N ILE A 200 -2.95 1.89 -12.84
CA ILE A 200 -3.78 1.93 -11.64
C ILE A 200 -5.06 2.77 -11.81
N VAL A 201 -5.07 3.75 -12.73
CA VAL A 201 -6.24 4.62 -12.98
C VAL A 201 -7.31 3.99 -13.87
N ASN A 202 -7.04 2.83 -14.46
CA ASN A 202 -7.96 2.19 -15.41
C ASN A 202 -8.87 1.14 -14.78
N TRP A 203 -8.88 1.01 -13.45
CA TRP A 203 -9.58 -0.06 -12.76
C TRP A 203 -10.66 0.50 -11.84
N ILE A 204 -11.89 0.05 -12.06
CA ILE A 204 -13.06 0.43 -11.27
C ILE A 204 -13.59 -0.82 -10.57
N THR A 205 -13.68 -0.79 -9.25
CA THR A 205 -14.28 -1.87 -8.48
C THR A 205 -15.75 -1.49 -8.22
N PRO A 206 -16.76 -2.18 -8.80
CA PRO A 206 -18.17 -1.77 -8.69
C PRO A 206 -18.74 -1.93 -7.27
N GLY A 207 -18.05 -2.67 -6.40
CA GLY A 207 -18.37 -2.83 -5.00
C GLY A 207 -17.34 -3.71 -4.32
N THR A 208 -17.45 -3.90 -3.01
CA THR A 208 -16.55 -4.79 -2.26
C THR A 208 -16.72 -6.24 -2.74
N PRO A 209 -15.68 -6.89 -3.28
CA PRO A 209 -15.80 -8.27 -3.73
C PRO A 209 -16.09 -9.22 -2.56
N ASP A 210 -16.98 -10.18 -2.75
CA ASP A 210 -17.21 -11.25 -1.79
C ASP A 210 -15.96 -12.14 -1.72
N ALA A 211 -15.28 -12.14 -0.57
CA ALA A 211 -14.04 -12.89 -0.43
C ALA A 211 -14.24 -14.42 -0.52
N THR A 212 -15.40 -14.95 -0.10
CA THR A 212 -15.72 -16.37 -0.29
C THR A 212 -15.87 -16.70 -1.77
N HIS A 213 -16.45 -15.80 -2.56
CA HIS A 213 -16.50 -15.94 -4.02
C HIS A 213 -15.10 -15.93 -4.64
N VAL A 214 -14.24 -14.98 -4.25
CA VAL A 214 -12.87 -14.87 -4.76
C VAL A 214 -12.05 -16.12 -4.44
N ILE A 215 -12.10 -16.62 -3.20
CA ILE A 215 -11.38 -17.84 -2.78
C ILE A 215 -11.80 -19.04 -3.63
N LYS A 216 -13.12 -19.26 -3.79
CA LYS A 216 -13.64 -20.36 -4.63
C LYS A 216 -13.17 -20.27 -6.09
N SER A 217 -13.03 -19.06 -6.63
CA SER A 217 -12.52 -18.86 -7.99
C SER A 217 -11.01 -19.11 -8.10
N LEU A 218 -10.22 -18.78 -7.07
CA LEU A 218 -8.77 -19.02 -7.03
C LEU A 218 -8.41 -20.52 -6.99
N ASP A 219 -9.24 -21.34 -6.33
CA ASP A 219 -9.03 -22.79 -6.17
C ASP A 219 -9.33 -23.63 -7.41
N ARG A 220 -9.81 -23.02 -8.50
CA ARG A 220 -10.10 -23.74 -9.75
C ARG A 220 -8.80 -24.25 -10.38
N LYS A 221 -8.74 -25.55 -10.68
CA LYS A 221 -7.53 -26.24 -11.22
C LYS A 221 -6.98 -25.68 -12.55
N ASN A 222 -7.74 -24.82 -13.24
CA ASN A 222 -7.37 -24.24 -14.54
C ASN A 222 -7.27 -22.71 -14.55
N THR A 223 -7.11 -22.07 -13.39
CA THR A 223 -6.93 -20.62 -13.32
C THR A 223 -5.77 -20.18 -14.22
N GLN A 224 -6.06 -19.30 -15.17
CA GLN A 224 -5.04 -18.71 -16.03
C GLN A 224 -4.33 -17.61 -15.24
N VAL A 225 -2.99 -17.66 -15.21
CA VAL A 225 -2.16 -16.66 -14.57
C VAL A 225 -1.12 -16.15 -15.56
N LEU A 226 -0.88 -14.85 -15.56
CA LEU A 226 0.19 -14.22 -16.30
C LEU A 226 1.44 -14.22 -15.43
N LYS A 227 2.51 -14.88 -15.88
CA LYS A 227 3.77 -14.99 -15.11
C LYS A 227 4.44 -13.63 -14.85
N LYS A 228 4.25 -12.68 -15.78
CA LYS A 228 4.80 -11.33 -15.73
C LYS A 228 3.87 -10.39 -16.49
N LEU A 229 3.64 -9.20 -15.95
CA LEU A 229 2.95 -8.14 -16.67
C LEU A 229 3.87 -7.57 -17.75
N LYS A 230 3.35 -7.48 -18.98
CA LYS A 230 4.08 -6.83 -20.09
C LYS A 230 3.87 -5.31 -20.01
N PRO A 231 4.84 -4.48 -20.41
CA PRO A 231 4.65 -3.03 -20.57
C PRO A 231 3.47 -2.72 -21.50
N THR A 232 2.86 -1.54 -21.32
CA THR A 232 1.83 -1.06 -22.25
C THR A 232 2.58 -0.61 -23.52
N PRO A 233 2.15 -1.05 -24.73
CA PRO A 233 2.77 -0.61 -25.99
C PRO A 233 2.75 0.91 -26.16
#